data_AF-A0A177EFF3-F1
#
_entry.id   AF-A0A177EFF3-F1
#
_cell.length_a   1.000
_cell.length_b   1.000
_cell.length_c   1.000
_cell.angle_alpha   90.00
_cell.angle_beta   90.00
_cell.angle_gamma   90.00
#
_symmetry.space_group_name_H-M   'P 1'
#
loop_
_entity.id
_entity.type
_entity.pdbx_description
1 polymer ?
#
loop_
_entity_poly.entity_id
_entity_poly.type
_entity_poly.pdbx_seq_one_letter_code
_entity_poly.pdbx_strand_id
1 'polypeptide(L)'
;MSSSVISELEYMMPELSYYKDRKIFKKEEIEAIVKKRKKFEEILATKPRLSIFLMYIEYEAILERIYKKRSKKIHKKRNYITKRIDSLYKRAQFAFLDMEDLLISHLEYFISVQDKAKIKETAVEIPRKCTGSFKVWIKCADALRSIGEIEGSRILLQRALRVLPSHKKEIIEEYIRLEEDNEENDSPKIIEILKKQIITES
;
A
#
# COMPACT_ATOMS: atom_id res chain seq x y z
N MET A 1 3.11 15.21 28.05
CA MET A 1 2.74 14.44 26.84
C MET A 1 1.72 15.25 26.07
N SER A 2 1.84 15.38 24.76
CA SER A 2 0.83 16.09 23.96
C SER A 2 -0.49 15.31 23.94
N SER A 3 -1.62 16.01 23.83
CA SER A 3 -2.96 15.40 23.77
C SER A 3 -3.10 14.39 22.62
N SER A 4 -2.46 14.66 21.49
CA SER A 4 -2.44 13.76 20.32
C SER A 4 -1.77 12.41 20.65
N VAL A 5 -0.67 12.39 21.41
CA VAL A 5 0.00 11.12 21.78
C VAL A 5 -0.88 10.29 22.70
N ILE A 6 -1.59 10.93 23.63
CA ILE A 6 -2.51 10.24 24.55
C ILE A 6 -3.63 9.56 23.76
N SER A 7 -4.24 10.29 22.82
CA SER A 7 -5.30 9.74 21.96
C SER A 7 -4.82 8.55 21.12
N GLU A 8 -3.63 8.62 20.54
CA GLU A 8 -3.04 7.49 19.80
C GLU A 8 -2.82 6.27 20.70
N LEU A 9 -2.35 6.47 21.93
CA LEU A 9 -2.15 5.39 22.91
C LEU A 9 -3.48 4.74 23.33
N GLU A 10 -4.52 5.54 23.54
CA GLU A 10 -5.88 5.05 23.83
C GLU A 10 -6.43 4.20 22.68
N TYR A 11 -6.21 4.61 21.43
CA TYR A 11 -6.61 3.82 20.26
C TYR A 11 -5.93 2.45 20.21
N MET A 12 -4.75 2.29 20.81
CA MET A 12 -4.03 1.00 20.87
C MET A 12 -4.55 0.07 21.98
N MET A 13 -5.31 0.56 22.95
CA MET A 13 -5.78 -0.22 24.10
C MET A 13 -6.48 -1.53 23.72
N PRO A 14 -7.46 -1.55 22.79
CA PRO A 14 -8.15 -2.79 22.41
C PRO A 14 -7.22 -3.81 21.75
N GLU A 15 -6.27 -3.32 20.95
CA GLU A 15 -5.24 -4.14 20.30
C GLU A 15 -4.36 -4.83 21.34
N LEU A 16 -3.88 -4.08 22.34
CA LEU A 16 -2.99 -4.60 23.40
C LEU A 16 -3.72 -5.58 24.31
N SER A 17 -5.00 -5.32 24.64
CA SER A 17 -5.83 -6.28 25.38
C SER A 17 -5.97 -7.59 24.60
N TYR A 18 -6.30 -7.50 23.30
CA TYR A 18 -6.40 -8.68 22.45
C TYR A 18 -5.11 -9.51 22.42
N TYR A 19 -3.94 -8.87 22.37
CA TYR A 19 -2.65 -9.56 22.43
C TYR A 19 -2.41 -10.28 23.75
N LYS A 20 -2.79 -9.65 24.87
CA LYS A 20 -2.69 -10.23 26.21
C LYS A 20 -3.66 -11.40 26.40
N ASP A 21 -4.94 -11.19 26.08
CA ASP A 21 -6.02 -12.15 26.31
C ASP A 21 -5.83 -13.42 25.48
N ARG A 22 -5.30 -13.27 24.27
CA ARG A 22 -4.97 -14.38 23.37
C ARG A 22 -3.56 -14.96 23.61
N LYS A 23 -2.83 -14.47 24.61
CA LYS A 23 -1.47 -14.90 24.97
C LYS A 23 -0.51 -14.89 23.77
N ILE A 24 -0.65 -13.90 22.88
CA ILE A 24 0.19 -13.77 21.68
C ILE A 24 1.56 -13.19 22.05
N PHE A 25 1.53 -12.24 22.99
CA PHE A 25 2.72 -11.61 23.56
C PHE A 25 2.67 -11.76 25.08
N LYS A 26 3.84 -11.93 25.68
CA LYS A 26 4.01 -11.93 27.14
C LYS A 26 3.84 -10.50 27.67
N LYS A 27 3.61 -10.37 28.97
CA LYS A 27 3.38 -9.06 29.61
C LYS A 27 4.57 -8.11 29.37
N GLU A 28 5.78 -8.62 29.49
CA GLU A 28 7.02 -7.85 29.31
C GLU A 28 7.19 -7.40 27.85
N GLU A 29 6.79 -8.24 26.90
CA GLU A 29 6.79 -7.89 25.48
C GLU A 29 5.76 -6.79 25.18
N ILE A 30 4.57 -6.86 25.78
CA ILE A 30 3.53 -5.83 25.63
C ILE A 30 4.02 -4.50 26.20
N GLU A 31 4.64 -4.50 27.38
CA GLU A 31 5.23 -3.31 27.98
C GLU A 31 6.33 -2.70 27.10
N ALA A 32 7.19 -3.54 26.51
CA ALA A 32 8.19 -3.12 25.55
C ALA A 32 7.58 -2.52 24.28
N ILE A 33 6.50 -3.13 23.76
CA ILE A 33 5.76 -2.63 22.60
C ILE A 33 5.18 -1.25 22.88
N VAL A 34 4.49 -1.08 24.01
CA VAL A 34 3.89 0.20 24.42
C VAL A 34 4.98 1.28 24.55
N LYS A 35 6.08 0.97 25.24
CA LYS A 35 7.19 1.92 25.40
C LYS A 35 7.79 2.34 24.06
N LYS A 36 7.97 1.40 23.14
CA LYS A 36 8.56 1.67 21.82
C LYS A 36 7.61 2.49 20.94
N ARG A 37 6.32 2.13 20.88
CA ARG A 37 5.29 2.88 20.14
C ARG A 37 5.14 4.30 20.68
N LYS A 38 5.05 4.46 22.00
CA LYS A 38 5.01 5.77 22.66
C LYS A 38 6.19 6.65 22.26
N LYS A 39 7.41 6.11 22.27
CA LYS A 39 8.60 6.86 21.85
C LYS A 39 8.50 7.34 20.39
N PHE A 40 8.00 6.50 19.48
CA PHE A 40 7.77 6.92 18.09
C PHE A 40 6.71 8.02 18.00
N GLU A 41 5.57 7.87 18.67
CA GLU A 41 4.50 8.87 18.66
C GLU A 41 4.96 10.22 19.26
N GLU A 42 5.76 10.20 20.34
CA GLU A 42 6.33 11.42 20.94
C GLU A 42 7.26 12.16 19.97
N ILE A 43 8.11 11.42 19.22
CA ILE A 43 8.99 12.00 18.21
C ILE A 43 8.17 12.58 17.06
N LEU A 44 7.19 11.81 16.54
CA LEU A 44 6.33 12.22 15.43
C LEU A 44 5.46 13.43 15.77
N ALA A 45 4.95 13.50 17.01
CA ALA A 45 4.14 14.63 17.48
C ALA A 45 4.96 15.92 17.62
N THR A 46 6.27 15.81 17.86
CA THR A 46 7.15 16.98 18.01
C THR A 46 7.62 17.49 16.65
N LYS A 47 8.19 16.60 15.83
CA LYS A 47 8.65 16.92 14.47
C LYS A 47 8.50 15.69 13.57
N PRO A 48 7.47 15.65 12.71
CA PRO A 48 7.32 14.53 11.79
C PRO A 48 8.51 14.49 10.83
N ARG A 49 9.10 13.30 10.69
CA ARG A 49 10.20 13.02 9.77
C ARG A 49 9.90 11.73 9.05
N LEU A 50 10.08 11.71 7.73
CA LEU A 50 9.80 10.53 6.91
C LEU A 50 10.61 9.31 7.40
N SER A 51 11.88 9.51 7.73
CA SER A 51 12.73 8.44 8.28
C SER A 51 12.17 7.82 9.57
N ILE A 52 11.54 8.62 10.43
CA ILE A 52 10.91 8.11 11.67
C ILE A 52 9.65 7.31 11.34
N PHE A 53 8.83 7.76 10.39
CA PHE A 53 7.70 6.96 9.91
C PHE A 53 8.16 5.62 9.34
N LEU A 54 9.19 5.61 8.49
CA LEU A 54 9.72 4.39 7.88
C LEU A 54 10.27 3.42 8.94
N MET A 55 11.06 3.92 9.91
CA MET A 55 11.56 3.11 11.03
C MET A 55 10.41 2.53 11.88
N TYR A 56 9.34 3.30 12.07
CA TYR A 56 8.18 2.84 12.83
C TYR A 56 7.39 1.79 12.05
N ILE A 57 7.17 1.99 10.75
CA ILE A 57 6.53 1.00 9.87
C ILE A 57 7.34 -0.30 9.84
N GLU A 58 8.67 -0.23 9.73
CA GLU A 58 9.54 -1.41 9.77
C GLU A 58 9.40 -2.16 11.10
N TYR A 59 9.40 -1.43 12.21
CA TYR A 59 9.17 -2.01 13.53
C TYR A 59 7.82 -2.74 13.61
N GLU A 60 6.74 -2.12 13.13
CA GLU A 60 5.42 -2.75 13.10
C GLU A 60 5.37 -3.95 12.14
N ALA A 61 6.08 -3.91 11.00
CA ALA A 61 6.17 -5.04 10.10
C ALA A 61 6.90 -6.24 10.74
N ILE A 62 7.93 -5.99 11.56
CA ILE A 62 8.58 -7.03 12.36
C ILE A 62 7.60 -7.62 13.38
N LEU A 63 6.84 -6.77 14.09
CA LEU A 63 5.78 -7.23 15.00
C LEU A 63 4.73 -8.06 14.26
N GLU A 64 4.35 -7.68 13.04
CA GLU A 64 3.39 -8.41 12.23
C GLU A 64 3.89 -9.83 11.91
N ARG A 65 5.18 -9.98 11.57
CA ARG A 65 5.78 -11.30 11.34
C ARG A 65 5.74 -12.17 12.59
N ILE A 66 6.04 -11.60 13.77
CA ILE A 66 5.96 -12.31 15.05
C ILE A 66 4.52 -12.70 15.34
N TYR A 67 3.59 -11.77 15.18
CA TYR A 67 2.15 -11.99 15.34
C TYR A 67 1.65 -13.11 14.43
N LYS A 68 1.96 -13.09 13.13
CA LYS A 68 1.58 -14.13 12.17
C LYS A 68 2.10 -15.51 12.58
N LYS A 69 3.34 -15.60 13.07
CA LYS A 69 3.93 -16.86 13.57
C LYS A 69 3.23 -17.40 14.82
N ARG A 70 2.93 -16.53 15.79
CA ARG A 70 2.35 -16.94 17.09
C ARG A 70 0.84 -17.12 17.03
N SER A 71 0.14 -16.42 16.14
CA SER A 71 -1.31 -16.47 16.00
C SER A 71 -1.81 -17.60 15.10
N LYS A 72 -0.96 -18.54 14.64
CA LYS A 72 -1.36 -19.59 13.68
C LYS A 72 -2.62 -20.37 14.11
N LYS A 73 -2.74 -20.70 15.39
CA LYS A 73 -3.85 -21.48 15.97
C LYS A 73 -5.07 -20.63 16.42
N ILE A 74 -4.96 -19.30 16.32
CA ILE A 74 -6.03 -18.40 16.75
C ILE A 74 -7.10 -18.31 15.68
N HIS A 75 -8.33 -18.63 16.07
CA HIS A 75 -9.51 -18.49 15.23
C HIS A 75 -9.97 -17.02 15.20
N LYS A 76 -10.47 -16.54 14.06
CA LYS A 76 -10.92 -15.14 13.85
C LYS A 76 -9.85 -14.10 14.22
N LYS A 77 -8.71 -14.16 13.53
CA LYS A 77 -7.61 -13.20 13.74
C LYS A 77 -8.06 -11.77 13.46
N ARG A 78 -7.56 -10.83 14.27
CA ARG A 78 -7.74 -9.39 14.03
C ARG A 78 -6.53 -8.83 13.29
N ASN A 79 -6.77 -7.85 12.42
CA ASN A 79 -5.75 -7.19 11.59
C ASN A 79 -5.31 -5.84 12.20
N TYR A 80 -5.07 -5.80 13.51
CA TYR A 80 -4.71 -4.54 14.20
C TYR A 80 -3.37 -3.98 13.71
N ILE A 81 -2.34 -4.82 13.60
CA ILE A 81 -1.01 -4.39 13.13
C ILE A 81 -1.10 -3.89 11.68
N THR A 82 -1.80 -4.62 10.80
CA THR A 82 -1.98 -4.20 9.40
C THR A 82 -2.70 -2.87 9.29
N LYS A 83 -3.75 -2.62 10.09
CA LYS A 83 -4.44 -1.32 10.17
C LYS A 83 -3.54 -0.21 10.69
N ARG A 84 -2.67 -0.50 11.66
CA ARG A 84 -1.69 0.45 12.19
C ARG A 84 -0.67 0.83 11.12
N ILE A 85 -0.12 -0.15 10.40
CA ILE A 85 0.80 0.09 9.30
C ILE A 85 0.12 0.94 8.21
N ASP A 86 -1.12 0.62 7.82
CA ASP A 86 -1.90 1.43 6.87
C ASP A 86 -2.06 2.87 7.35
N SER A 87 -2.41 3.07 8.62
CA SER A 87 -2.55 4.40 9.22
C SER A 87 -1.22 5.16 9.24
N LEU A 88 -0.09 4.51 9.53
CA LEU A 88 1.23 5.12 9.51
C LEU A 88 1.61 5.56 8.09
N TYR A 89 1.37 4.74 7.07
CA TYR A 89 1.57 5.14 5.68
C TYR A 89 0.69 6.31 5.29
N LYS A 90 -0.60 6.30 5.64
CA LYS A 90 -1.54 7.40 5.34
C LYS A 90 -1.12 8.70 6.03
N ARG A 91 -0.71 8.64 7.30
CA ARG A 91 -0.16 9.79 8.05
C ARG A 91 1.14 10.31 7.41
N ALA A 92 2.02 9.41 6.98
CA ALA A 92 3.25 9.78 6.29
C ALA A 92 2.96 10.46 4.94
N GLN A 93 2.05 9.90 4.13
CA GLN A 93 1.64 10.48 2.85
C GLN A 93 0.99 11.85 3.00
N PHE A 94 0.22 12.05 4.07
CA PHE A 94 -0.37 13.35 4.38
C PHE A 94 0.70 14.38 4.78
N ALA A 95 1.72 13.97 5.53
CA ALA A 95 2.81 14.84 5.96
C ALA A 95 3.86 15.11 4.86
N PHE A 96 4.04 14.16 3.94
CA PHE A 96 5.05 14.18 2.86
C PHE A 96 4.37 13.88 1.52
N LEU A 97 3.97 14.94 0.82
CA LEU A 97 3.26 14.86 -0.46
C LEU A 97 4.20 14.41 -1.59
N ASP A 98 3.61 13.84 -2.65
CA ASP A 98 4.23 13.50 -3.93
C ASP A 98 5.48 12.60 -3.86
N MET A 99 5.71 11.93 -2.74
CA MET A 99 6.79 10.96 -2.56
C MET A 99 6.42 9.62 -3.21
N GLU A 100 6.79 9.42 -4.48
CA GLU A 100 6.46 8.19 -5.22
C GLU A 100 6.91 6.91 -4.51
N ASP A 101 8.11 6.88 -3.94
CA ASP A 101 8.65 5.70 -3.25
C ASP A 101 7.84 5.37 -1.98
N LEU A 102 7.30 6.37 -1.28
CA LEU A 102 6.43 6.16 -0.13
C LEU A 102 5.08 5.56 -0.54
N LEU A 103 4.52 6.02 -1.66
CA LEU A 103 3.27 5.50 -2.21
C LEU A 103 3.45 4.06 -2.70
N ILE A 104 4.50 3.80 -3.48
CA ILE A 104 4.82 2.47 -4.01
C ILE A 104 5.08 1.49 -2.87
N SER A 105 5.88 1.86 -1.86
CA SER A 105 6.15 0.98 -0.71
C SER A 105 4.88 0.67 0.11
N HIS A 106 3.91 1.58 0.18
CA HIS A 106 2.61 1.31 0.81
C HIS A 106 1.82 0.24 0.05
N LEU A 107 1.79 0.31 -1.28
CA LEU A 107 1.16 -0.69 -2.13
C LEU A 107 1.88 -2.05 -2.04
N GLU A 108 3.22 -2.03 -2.09
CA GLU A 108 4.05 -3.24 -1.97
C GLU A 108 3.87 -3.95 -0.64
N TYR A 109 3.66 -3.20 0.45
CA TYR A 109 3.29 -3.79 1.73
C TYR A 109 2.00 -4.62 1.60
N PHE A 110 0.94 -4.09 0.98
CA PHE A 110 -0.31 -4.84 0.81
C PHE A 110 -0.19 -6.04 -0.13
N ILE A 111 0.64 -5.93 -1.17
CA ILE A 111 1.01 -7.05 -2.03
C ILE A 111 1.69 -8.16 -1.21
N SER A 112 2.64 -7.79 -0.34
CA SER A 112 3.38 -8.74 0.50
C SER A 112 2.51 -9.51 1.49
N VAL A 113 1.43 -8.89 1.97
CA VAL A 113 0.46 -9.54 2.88
C VAL A 113 -0.70 -10.21 2.15
N GLN A 114 -0.74 -10.10 0.83
CA GLN A 114 -1.76 -10.67 -0.07
C GLN A 114 -3.20 -10.21 0.26
N ASP A 115 -3.36 -8.96 0.73
CA ASP A 115 -4.68 -8.39 0.99
C ASP A 115 -5.26 -7.79 -0.29
N LYS A 116 -5.95 -8.62 -1.09
CA LYS A 116 -6.51 -8.21 -2.40
C LYS A 116 -7.42 -6.99 -2.32
N ALA A 117 -8.23 -6.87 -1.26
CA ALA A 117 -9.13 -5.74 -1.09
C ALA A 117 -8.36 -4.44 -0.89
N LYS A 118 -7.31 -4.48 -0.05
CA LYS A 118 -6.44 -3.33 0.15
C LYS A 118 -5.55 -3.01 -1.04
N ILE A 119 -5.03 -4.01 -1.75
CA ILE A 119 -4.30 -3.79 -3.00
C ILE A 119 -5.18 -3.01 -4.00
N LYS A 120 -6.44 -3.45 -4.19
CA LYS A 120 -7.39 -2.75 -5.07
C LYS A 120 -7.67 -1.32 -4.62
N GLU A 121 -8.00 -1.13 -3.34
CA GLU A 121 -8.27 0.21 -2.76
C GLU A 121 -7.07 1.14 -2.98
N THR A 122 -5.87 0.71 -2.57
CA THR A 122 -4.66 1.50 -2.58
C THR A 122 -4.17 1.79 -4.01
N ALA A 123 -4.24 0.82 -4.93
CA ALA A 123 -3.85 1.01 -6.33
C ALA A 123 -4.75 2.03 -7.08
N VAL A 124 -6.01 2.19 -6.67
CA VAL A 124 -6.91 3.20 -7.25
C VAL A 124 -6.72 4.59 -6.63
N GLU A 125 -6.29 4.65 -5.37
CA GLU A 125 -6.08 5.90 -4.63
C GLU A 125 -4.75 6.57 -5.00
N ILE A 126 -3.65 5.80 -5.05
CA ILE A 126 -2.29 6.32 -5.21
C ILE A 126 -2.09 7.18 -6.48
N PRO A 127 -2.52 6.77 -7.69
CA PRO A 127 -2.28 7.56 -8.91
C PRO A 127 -2.94 8.95 -8.88
N ARG A 128 -3.97 9.14 -8.03
CA ARG A 128 -4.60 10.45 -7.84
C ARG A 128 -3.74 11.39 -7.00
N LYS A 129 -2.89 10.84 -6.14
CA LYS A 129 -1.96 11.59 -5.29
C LYS A 129 -0.68 11.96 -6.05
N CYS A 130 -0.25 11.15 -7.00
CA CYS A 130 0.95 11.40 -7.79
C CYS A 130 0.66 11.15 -9.28
N THR A 131 0.01 12.12 -9.92
CA THR A 131 -0.45 11.99 -11.30
C THR A 131 0.68 12.04 -12.33
N GLY A 132 1.81 12.69 -12.00
CA GLY A 132 2.93 12.88 -12.91
C GLY A 132 3.94 11.72 -13.00
N SER A 133 3.87 10.72 -12.11
CA SER A 133 4.86 9.64 -12.09
C SER A 133 4.41 8.43 -12.90
N PHE A 134 5.02 8.21 -14.07
CA PHE A 134 4.81 7.00 -14.89
C PHE A 134 4.96 5.71 -14.08
N LYS A 135 6.02 5.61 -13.27
CA LYS A 135 6.31 4.47 -12.39
C LYS A 135 5.15 4.14 -11.46
N VAL A 136 4.51 5.16 -10.87
CA VAL A 136 3.35 4.99 -9.99
C VAL A 136 2.17 4.38 -10.74
N TRP A 137 1.85 4.88 -11.93
CA TRP A 137 0.74 4.38 -12.74
C TRP A 137 0.92 2.93 -13.13
N ILE A 138 2.09 2.57 -13.68
CA ILE A 138 2.38 1.20 -14.11
C ILE A 138 2.35 0.24 -12.91
N LYS A 139 3.01 0.59 -11.80
CA LYS A 139 3.02 -0.25 -10.60
C LYS A 139 1.61 -0.50 -10.05
N CYS A 140 0.72 0.49 -10.09
CA CYS A 140 -0.67 0.32 -9.66
C CYS A 140 -1.48 -0.54 -10.64
N ALA A 141 -1.29 -0.36 -11.95
CA ALA A 141 -1.91 -1.19 -12.98
C ALA A 141 -1.47 -2.66 -12.86
N ASP A 142 -0.18 -2.91 -12.66
CA ASP A 142 0.39 -4.25 -12.43
C ASP A 142 -0.14 -4.88 -11.15
N ALA A 143 -0.28 -4.10 -10.09
CA ALA A 143 -0.82 -4.59 -8.83
C ALA A 143 -2.28 -5.06 -8.99
N LEU A 144 -3.12 -4.31 -9.71
CA LEU A 144 -4.49 -4.73 -10.04
C LEU A 144 -4.50 -5.98 -10.91
N ARG A 145 -3.65 -6.02 -11.95
CA ARG A 145 -3.48 -7.20 -12.79
C ARG A 145 -3.11 -8.44 -11.97
N SER A 146 -2.16 -8.32 -11.03
CA SER A 146 -1.68 -9.43 -10.20
C SER A 146 -2.74 -10.08 -9.31
N ILE A 147 -3.81 -9.33 -8.96
CA ILE A 147 -4.92 -9.84 -8.16
C ILE A 147 -6.12 -10.31 -9.01
N GLY A 148 -6.02 -10.20 -10.34
CA GLY A 148 -7.07 -10.55 -11.30
C GLY A 148 -8.04 -9.41 -11.65
N GLU A 149 -7.75 -8.18 -11.25
CA GLU A 149 -8.59 -7.00 -11.51
C GLU A 149 -8.21 -6.35 -12.85
N ILE A 150 -8.43 -7.08 -13.94
CA ILE A 150 -8.03 -6.71 -15.30
C ILE A 150 -8.68 -5.41 -15.75
N GLU A 151 -10.00 -5.29 -15.57
CA GLU A 151 -10.74 -4.07 -15.95
C GLU A 151 -10.26 -2.85 -15.18
N GLY A 152 -9.92 -3.01 -13.90
CA GLY A 152 -9.32 -1.95 -13.10
C GLY A 152 -7.96 -1.51 -13.65
N SER A 153 -7.14 -2.47 -14.08
CA SER A 153 -5.84 -2.21 -14.72
C SER A 153 -6.00 -1.47 -16.05
N ARG A 154 -6.92 -1.92 -16.93
CA ARG A 154 -7.29 -1.23 -18.19
C ARG A 154 -7.67 0.22 -17.95
N ILE A 155 -8.60 0.46 -17.02
CA ILE A 155 -9.07 1.82 -16.70
C ILE A 155 -7.91 2.70 -16.21
N LEU A 156 -6.97 2.16 -15.42
CA LEU A 156 -5.80 2.91 -14.99
C LEU A 156 -4.87 3.25 -16.17
N LEU A 157 -4.57 2.31 -17.06
CA LEU A 157 -3.72 2.56 -18.23
C LEU A 157 -4.36 3.57 -19.20
N GLN A 158 -5.67 3.46 -19.46
CA GLN A 158 -6.41 4.45 -20.26
C GLN A 158 -6.38 5.86 -19.64
N ARG A 159 -6.39 5.96 -18.31
CA ARG A 159 -6.21 7.24 -17.61
C ARG A 159 -4.77 7.73 -17.73
N ALA A 160 -3.78 6.85 -17.55
CA ALA A 160 -2.37 7.19 -17.68
C ALA A 160 -2.06 7.78 -19.06
N LEU A 161 -2.59 7.21 -20.15
CA LEU A 161 -2.41 7.74 -21.52
C LEU A 161 -2.85 9.20 -21.67
N ARG A 162 -3.88 9.63 -20.91
CA ARG A 162 -4.38 11.01 -20.95
C ARG A 162 -3.56 11.96 -20.10
N VAL A 163 -2.98 11.48 -19.01
CA VAL A 163 -2.27 12.29 -18.01
C VAL A 163 -0.78 12.38 -18.31
N LEU A 164 -0.21 11.37 -18.97
CA LEU A 164 1.21 11.23 -19.25
C LEU A 164 1.48 11.09 -20.76
N PRO A 165 1.24 12.15 -21.55
CA PRO A 165 1.45 12.10 -22.99
C PRO A 165 2.91 11.80 -23.37
N SER A 166 3.88 12.22 -22.55
CA SER A 166 5.30 11.97 -22.78
C SER A 166 5.71 10.50 -22.69
N HIS A 167 4.91 9.66 -22.04
CA HIS A 167 5.16 8.22 -21.86
C HIS A 167 4.14 7.36 -22.62
N LYS A 168 3.46 7.95 -23.61
CA LYS A 168 2.35 7.30 -24.30
C LYS A 168 2.76 5.97 -24.91
N LYS A 169 3.93 5.89 -25.54
CA LYS A 169 4.43 4.66 -26.17
C LYS A 169 4.61 3.55 -25.14
N GLU A 170 5.30 3.83 -24.03
CA GLU A 170 5.56 2.87 -22.96
C GLU A 170 4.26 2.40 -22.28
N ILE A 171 3.29 3.31 -22.09
CA ILE A 171 1.98 2.95 -21.54
C ILE A 171 1.21 2.04 -22.50
N ILE A 172 1.27 2.30 -23.81
CA ILE A 172 0.64 1.43 -24.82
C ILE A 172 1.28 0.04 -24.82
N GLU A 173 2.61 -0.03 -24.70
CA GLU A 173 3.32 -1.31 -24.61
C GLU A 173 2.88 -2.13 -23.39
N GLU A 174 2.75 -1.51 -22.21
CA GLU A 174 2.21 -2.20 -21.02
C GLU A 174 0.73 -2.59 -21.17
N TYR A 175 -0.06 -1.79 -21.90
CA TYR A 175 -1.44 -2.14 -22.23
C TYR A 175 -1.51 -3.36 -23.13
N ILE A 176 -0.69 -3.41 -24.19
CA ILE A 176 -0.63 -4.57 -25.09
C ILE A 176 -0.29 -5.83 -24.29
N ARG A 177 0.71 -5.76 -23.39
CA ARG A 177 1.03 -6.89 -22.50
C ARG A 177 -0.17 -7.32 -21.66
N LEU A 178 -0.88 -6.38 -21.04
CA LEU A 178 -2.09 -6.69 -20.27
C LEU A 178 -3.13 -7.45 -21.10
N GLU A 179 -3.35 -7.08 -22.36
CA GLU A 179 -4.32 -7.76 -23.24
C GLU A 179 -3.84 -9.12 -23.74
N GLU A 180 -2.56 -9.24 -24.09
CA GLU A 180 -1.96 -10.51 -24.51
C GLU A 180 -2.09 -11.57 -23.41
N ASP A 181 -2.03 -11.17 -22.14
CA ASP A 181 -2.12 -12.07 -20.99
C ASP A 181 -3.56 -12.47 -20.60
N ASN A 182 -4.60 -11.82 -21.14
CA ASN A 182 -6.00 -12.07 -20.76
C ASN A 182 -6.87 -12.75 -21.82
N GLU A 183 -6.37 -12.91 -23.06
CA GLU A 183 -7.01 -13.62 -24.20
C GLU A 183 -8.55 -13.51 -24.27
N GLU A 184 -9.12 -12.33 -23.97
CA GLU A 184 -10.55 -12.10 -24.13
C GLU A 184 -10.89 -11.97 -25.63
N ASN A 185 -12.13 -12.26 -26.02
CA ASN A 185 -12.55 -12.28 -27.44
C ASN A 185 -12.25 -10.98 -28.21
N ASP A 186 -12.20 -9.84 -27.52
CA ASP A 186 -11.92 -8.53 -28.13
C ASP A 186 -10.46 -8.08 -28.00
N SER A 187 -9.64 -8.75 -27.19
CA SER A 187 -8.22 -8.40 -26.97
C SER A 187 -7.41 -8.31 -28.27
N PRO A 188 -7.56 -9.21 -29.29
CA PRO A 188 -6.83 -9.09 -30.55
C PRO A 188 -7.10 -7.78 -31.31
N LYS A 189 -8.36 -7.33 -31.34
CA LYS A 189 -8.74 -6.07 -32.00
C LYS A 189 -8.17 -4.86 -31.26
N ILE A 190 -8.21 -4.90 -29.92
CA ILE A 190 -7.64 -3.84 -29.07
C ILE A 190 -6.14 -3.72 -29.31
N ILE A 191 -5.41 -4.85 -29.33
CA ILE A 191 -3.97 -4.90 -29.60
C ILE A 191 -3.65 -4.32 -30.98
N GLU A 192 -4.44 -4.65 -32.02
CA GLU A 192 -4.23 -4.10 -33.36
C GLU A 192 -4.36 -2.56 -33.38
N ILE A 193 -5.37 -2.02 -32.71
CA ILE A 193 -5.59 -0.57 -32.59
C ILE A 193 -4.42 0.09 -31.85
N LEU A 194 -3.99 -0.49 -30.73
CA LEU A 194 -2.88 0.02 -29.92
C LEU A 194 -1.56 0.01 -30.71
N LYS A 195 -1.27 -1.06 -31.46
CA LYS A 195 -0.07 -1.14 -32.32
C LYS A 195 -0.07 -0.06 -33.41
N LYS A 196 -1.22 0.23 -34.03
CA LYS A 196 -1.34 1.31 -35.03
C LYS A 196 -1.05 2.69 -34.42
N GLN A 197 -1.45 2.93 -33.17
CA GLN A 197 -1.18 4.20 -32.49
C GLN A 197 0.31 4.45 -32.27
N ILE A 198 1.10 3.40 -31.95
CA ILE A 198 2.56 3.53 -31.83
C ILE A 198 3.21 3.90 -33.18
N ILE A 199 2.79 3.24 -34.26
CA ILE A 199 3.38 3.44 -35.60
C ILE A 199 3.11 4.85 -36.14
N THR A 200 1.95 5.42 -35.83
CA THR A 200 1.54 6.74 -36.35
C THR A 200 2.29 7.90 -35.67
N GLU A 201 2.91 7.66 -34.52
CA GLU A 201 3.64 8.67 -33.72
C GLU A 201 5.16 8.49 -33.75
N SER A 202 5.65 7.53 -34.55
CA SER A 202 7.08 7.28 -34.82
C SER A 202 7.58 8.15 -35.99
#